data_AF-Q69HM7-F1
#
_entry.id   AF-Q69HM7-F1
#
_cell.length_a   1.000
_cell.length_b   1.000
_cell.length_c   1.000
_cell.angle_alpha   90.00
_cell.angle_beta   90.00
_cell.angle_gamma   90.00
#
_symmetry.space_group_name_H-M   'P 1'
#
loop_
_entity.id
_entity.type
_entity.pdbx_description
1 polymer ?
#
loop_
_entity_poly.entity_id
_entity_poly.type
_entity_poly.pdbx_seq_one_letter_code
_entity_poly.pdbx_strand_id
1 'polypeptide(L)'
;MASMKSTKQLGSITFKRNMQRRIAERTLTFVLCVFIYYPFFIFGMLMTYLARLTCMFKIWTGIGYKEYGKLGNISRKNPISDIIEVSTKEELSFIKHRSPTYLYRMSVWTARELSKYLLRGQTTGLISEQDLCYSLLCSVFAHSLTWEKDSEMYRMKMEGFDDFYLFRGFYWDAREVWFSKDCTKMKLVFTGDREISWPCEGKQMAEWKLAKLHAQVCLTYYAPGLSHNHVHFVFPSSMTMVIKRYLKPTSFLFRFLKPFFQFTERINHQALNVCKATNNKRSILDRHFFFWQPIPITVEQFVEGVAKKCHQYYHSNH
;
A
#
# COMPACT_ATOMS: atom_id res chain seq x y z
N MET A 1 28.92 31.78 32.69
CA MET A 1 29.82 31.70 31.51
C MET A 1 30.23 30.27 31.10
N ALA A 2 30.24 29.27 31.98
CA ALA A 2 30.58 27.87 31.60
C ALA A 2 29.51 27.15 30.74
N SER A 3 28.23 27.50 30.89
CA SER A 3 27.10 26.92 30.13
C SER A 3 27.13 27.24 28.61
N MET A 4 27.58 28.44 28.22
CA MET A 4 27.62 28.87 26.82
C MET A 4 28.71 28.20 25.95
N LYS A 5 29.84 27.79 26.55
CA LYS A 5 30.92 27.08 25.82
C LYS A 5 30.51 25.64 25.49
N SER A 6 29.79 24.98 26.40
CA SER A 6 29.23 23.64 26.21
C SER A 6 28.28 23.57 25.01
N THR A 7 27.35 24.53 24.88
CA THR A 7 26.36 24.55 23.80
C THR A 7 26.98 24.77 22.42
N LYS A 8 27.99 25.64 22.30
CA LYS A 8 28.73 25.86 21.03
C LYS A 8 29.52 24.63 20.61
N GLN A 9 30.12 23.93 21.58
CA GLN A 9 30.90 22.71 21.31
C GLN A 9 30.00 21.54 20.91
N LEU A 10 28.84 21.39 21.58
CA LEU A 10 27.80 20.40 21.23
C LEU A 10 27.20 20.67 19.84
N GLY A 11 26.97 21.94 19.50
CA GLY A 11 26.51 22.37 18.17
C GLY A 11 27.52 22.04 17.07
N SER A 12 28.81 22.28 17.30
CA SER A 12 29.89 21.95 16.36
C SER A 12 30.04 20.45 16.12
N ILE A 13 29.94 19.64 17.18
CA ILE A 13 29.98 18.17 17.09
C ILE A 13 28.76 17.63 16.32
N THR A 14 27.57 18.17 16.61
CA THR A 14 26.33 17.79 15.92
C THR A 14 26.37 18.16 14.44
N PHE A 15 26.90 19.35 14.12
CA PHE A 15 27.10 19.79 12.74
C PHE A 15 28.08 18.87 11.99
N LYS A 16 29.25 18.56 12.55
CA LYS A 16 30.23 17.65 11.94
C LYS A 16 29.66 16.25 11.71
N ARG A 17 28.94 15.69 12.70
CA ARG A 17 28.25 14.39 12.57
C ARG A 17 27.21 14.41 11.46
N ASN A 18 26.39 15.45 11.38
CA ASN A 18 25.38 15.58 10.32
C ASN A 18 26.02 15.74 8.93
N MET A 19 27.12 16.48 8.83
CA MET A 19 27.87 16.64 7.58
C MET A 19 28.48 15.31 7.12
N GLN A 20 29.18 14.59 8.01
CA GLN A 20 29.74 13.26 7.72
C GLN A 20 28.65 12.26 7.31
N ARG A 21 27.51 12.26 8.00
CA ARG A 21 26.36 11.42 7.64
C ARG A 21 25.84 11.74 6.24
N ARG A 22 25.66 13.02 5.89
CA ARG A 22 25.21 13.42 4.54
C ARG A 22 26.19 13.01 3.45
N ILE A 23 27.49 13.08 3.71
CA ILE A 23 28.51 12.59 2.78
C ILE A 23 28.38 11.08 2.61
N ALA A 24 28.32 10.32 3.70
CA ALA A 24 28.12 8.87 3.68
C ALA A 24 26.82 8.46 2.97
N GLU A 25 25.72 9.17 3.19
CA GLU A 25 24.43 8.97 2.50
C GLU A 25 24.57 9.14 0.99
N ARG A 26 25.26 10.19 0.53
CA ARG A 26 25.49 10.43 -0.90
C ARG A 26 26.38 9.35 -1.51
N THR A 27 27.47 8.99 -0.83
CA THR A 27 28.38 7.92 -1.29
C THR A 27 27.66 6.58 -1.37
N LEU A 28 26.92 6.19 -0.33
CA LEU A 28 26.16 4.93 -0.32
C LEU A 28 25.08 4.93 -1.41
N THR A 29 24.36 6.04 -1.59
CA THR A 29 23.37 6.18 -2.68
C THR A 29 24.05 5.97 -4.04
N PHE A 30 25.21 6.60 -4.27
CA PHE A 30 25.95 6.46 -5.52
C PHE A 30 26.38 5.01 -5.76
N VAL A 31 26.96 4.35 -4.75
CA VAL A 31 27.37 2.94 -4.83
C VAL A 31 26.18 2.03 -5.14
N LEU A 32 25.07 2.18 -4.41
CA LEU A 32 23.84 1.41 -4.65
C LEU A 32 23.31 1.64 -6.07
N CYS A 33 23.26 2.90 -6.52
CA CYS A 33 22.81 3.25 -7.86
C CYS A 33 23.68 2.59 -8.93
N VAL A 34 25.01 2.71 -8.85
CA VAL A 34 25.93 2.23 -9.89
C VAL A 34 26.02 0.71 -9.92
N PHE A 35 26.16 0.06 -8.76
CA PHE A 35 26.50 -1.37 -8.71
C PHE A 35 25.30 -2.30 -8.57
N ILE A 36 24.15 -1.78 -8.11
CA ILE A 36 22.95 -2.61 -7.90
C ILE A 36 21.83 -2.15 -8.83
N TYR A 37 21.39 -0.90 -8.68
CA TYR A 37 20.14 -0.48 -9.31
C TYR A 37 20.27 -0.11 -10.80
N TYR A 38 21.43 0.34 -11.27
CA TYR A 38 21.68 0.61 -12.69
C TYR A 38 21.74 -0.68 -13.52
N PRO A 39 22.42 -1.76 -13.09
CA PRO A 39 22.28 -3.07 -13.72
C PRO A 39 20.83 -3.56 -13.77
N PHE A 40 20.08 -3.45 -12.66
CA PHE A 40 18.65 -3.80 -12.64
C PHE A 40 17.81 -2.92 -13.57
N PHE A 41 18.17 -1.64 -13.71
CA PHE A 41 17.52 -0.73 -14.65
C PHE A 41 17.75 -1.17 -16.10
N ILE A 42 19.00 -1.45 -16.50
CA ILE A 42 19.31 -1.93 -17.86
C ILE A 42 18.58 -3.25 -18.13
N PHE A 43 18.66 -4.19 -17.19
CA PHE A 43 17.97 -5.47 -17.32
C PHE A 43 16.44 -5.28 -17.46
N GLY A 44 15.84 -4.43 -16.62
CA GLY A 44 14.42 -4.11 -16.70
C GLY A 44 14.02 -3.42 -18.01
N MET A 45 14.87 -2.54 -18.56
CA MET A 45 14.66 -1.93 -19.87
C MET A 45 14.66 -2.98 -20.99
N LEU A 46 15.63 -3.90 -20.95
CA LEU A 46 15.70 -5.01 -21.89
C LEU A 46 14.45 -5.90 -21.81
N MET A 47 14.02 -6.27 -20.60
CA MET A 47 12.81 -7.07 -20.40
C MET A 47 11.55 -6.33 -20.88
N THR A 48 11.46 -5.02 -20.64
CA THR A 48 10.36 -4.18 -21.14
C THR A 48 10.33 -4.15 -22.67
N TYR A 49 11.51 -4.06 -23.31
CA TYR A 49 11.64 -4.09 -24.76
C TYR A 49 11.25 -5.45 -25.35
N LEU A 50 11.73 -6.55 -24.77
CA LEU A 50 11.36 -7.91 -25.18
C LEU A 50 9.86 -8.13 -25.05
N ALA A 51 9.26 -7.75 -23.91
CA ALA A 51 7.81 -7.87 -23.70
C ALA A 51 7.00 -7.07 -24.73
N ARG A 52 7.49 -5.87 -25.09
CA ARG A 52 6.90 -5.05 -26.16
C ARG A 52 6.93 -5.79 -27.50
N LEU A 53 8.09 -6.33 -27.89
CA LEU A 53 8.25 -7.09 -29.14
C LEU A 53 7.32 -8.32 -29.16
N THR A 54 7.23 -9.05 -28.05
CA THR A 54 6.31 -10.19 -27.93
C THR A 54 4.85 -9.77 -28.15
N CYS A 55 4.42 -8.65 -27.57
CA CYS A 55 3.05 -8.16 -27.77
C CYS A 55 2.81 -7.73 -29.22
N MET A 56 3.78 -7.05 -29.85
CA MET A 56 3.69 -6.67 -31.26
C MET A 56 3.63 -7.90 -32.18
N PHE A 57 4.45 -8.93 -31.91
CA PHE A 57 4.43 -10.18 -32.65
C PHE A 57 3.09 -10.91 -32.52
N LYS A 58 2.52 -10.99 -31.32
CA LYS A 58 1.18 -11.57 -31.09
C LYS A 58 0.10 -10.83 -31.89
N ILE A 59 0.14 -9.50 -31.88
CA ILE A 59 -0.81 -8.67 -32.65
C ILE A 59 -0.64 -8.90 -34.16
N TRP A 60 0.60 -8.99 -34.64
CA TRP A 60 0.89 -9.15 -36.06
C TRP A 60 0.52 -10.54 -36.59
N THR A 61 0.87 -11.60 -35.86
CA THR A 61 0.62 -13.00 -36.28
C THR A 61 -0.76 -13.51 -35.91
N GLY A 62 -1.46 -12.86 -34.98
CA GLY A 62 -2.69 -13.37 -34.36
C GLY A 62 -2.45 -14.53 -33.37
N ILE A 63 -1.28 -15.16 -33.37
CA ILE A 63 -0.96 -16.30 -32.50
C ILE A 63 -0.86 -15.80 -31.05
N GLY A 64 -1.75 -16.28 -30.19
CA GLY A 64 -1.81 -15.89 -28.78
C GLY A 64 -2.26 -14.44 -28.55
N TYR A 65 -2.85 -13.79 -29.56
CA TYR A 65 -3.49 -12.49 -29.45
C TYR A 65 -4.79 -12.59 -28.63
N LYS A 66 -4.97 -11.64 -27.72
CA LYS A 66 -6.16 -11.51 -26.89
C LYS A 66 -6.79 -10.16 -27.17
N GLU A 67 -7.94 -10.18 -27.84
CA GLU A 67 -8.65 -8.97 -28.22
C GLU A 67 -9.22 -8.23 -27.01
N TYR A 68 -9.82 -8.97 -26.09
CA TYR A 68 -10.44 -8.45 -24.88
C TYR A 68 -9.83 -9.11 -23.64
N GLY A 69 -9.92 -8.41 -22.50
CA GLY A 69 -9.69 -9.04 -21.21
C GLY A 69 -10.77 -10.06 -20.87
N LYS A 70 -10.55 -10.87 -19.85
CA LYS A 70 -11.50 -11.87 -19.36
C LYS A 70 -11.83 -11.62 -17.90
N LEU A 71 -13.14 -11.53 -17.59
CA LEU A 71 -13.64 -11.62 -16.23
C LEU A 71 -13.75 -13.10 -15.84
N GLY A 72 -13.41 -13.38 -14.60
CA GLY A 72 -13.61 -14.69 -14.00
C GLY A 72 -13.98 -14.55 -12.53
N ASN A 73 -14.65 -15.56 -12.00
CA ASN A 73 -14.95 -15.59 -10.58
C ASN A 73 -13.65 -15.75 -9.79
N ILE A 74 -13.36 -14.77 -8.92
CA ILE A 74 -12.15 -14.75 -8.10
C ILE A 74 -12.38 -15.28 -6.69
N SER A 75 -13.64 -15.53 -6.27
CA SER A 75 -13.92 -16.24 -5.01
C SER A 75 -14.75 -17.49 -5.22
N ARG A 76 -14.37 -18.53 -4.49
CA ARG A 76 -15.14 -19.78 -4.43
C ARG A 76 -16.40 -19.66 -3.58
N LYS A 77 -16.42 -18.72 -2.62
CA LYS A 77 -17.50 -18.53 -1.66
C LYS A 77 -18.51 -17.47 -2.09
N ASN A 78 -18.03 -16.41 -2.74
CA ASN A 78 -18.84 -15.24 -3.12
C ASN A 78 -18.81 -15.05 -4.64
N PRO A 79 -19.92 -14.62 -5.27
CA PRO A 79 -20.02 -14.46 -6.72
C PRO A 79 -19.34 -13.17 -7.20
N ILE A 80 -18.03 -13.04 -6.96
CA ILE A 80 -17.26 -11.84 -7.31
C ILE A 80 -16.41 -12.10 -8.52
N SER A 81 -16.69 -11.35 -9.58
CA SER A 81 -15.90 -11.40 -10.80
C SER A 81 -14.87 -10.29 -10.85
N ASP A 82 -13.66 -10.61 -11.27
CA ASP A 82 -12.60 -9.63 -11.58
C ASP A 82 -11.73 -10.14 -12.74
N ILE A 83 -10.71 -9.37 -13.10
CA ILE A 83 -9.92 -9.52 -14.30
C ILE A 83 -8.88 -10.62 -14.09
N ILE A 84 -9.19 -11.79 -14.67
CA ILE A 84 -8.29 -12.94 -14.67
C ILE A 84 -7.30 -12.89 -15.83
N GLU A 85 -7.57 -12.09 -16.87
CA GLU A 85 -6.73 -12.01 -18.06
C GLU A 85 -6.84 -10.64 -18.74
N VAL A 86 -5.71 -10.11 -19.20
CA VAL A 86 -5.61 -8.77 -19.82
C VAL A 86 -5.48 -8.90 -21.33
N SER A 87 -6.07 -7.97 -22.08
CA SER A 87 -5.94 -7.94 -23.55
C SER A 87 -4.49 -7.63 -23.97
N THR A 88 -4.06 -8.16 -25.11
CA THR A 88 -2.70 -7.92 -25.63
C THR A 88 -2.46 -6.44 -25.94
N LYS A 89 -3.50 -5.72 -26.37
CA LYS A 89 -3.43 -4.28 -26.63
C LYS A 89 -3.25 -3.47 -25.36
N GLU A 90 -3.94 -3.84 -24.27
CA GLU A 90 -3.77 -3.18 -22.98
C GLU A 90 -2.37 -3.45 -22.39
N GLU A 91 -1.89 -4.69 -22.48
CA GLU A 91 -0.52 -5.05 -22.08
C GLU A 91 0.52 -4.19 -22.81
N LEU A 92 0.42 -4.11 -24.14
CA LEU A 92 1.32 -3.29 -24.95
C LEU A 92 1.26 -1.81 -24.57
N SER A 93 0.05 -1.28 -24.35
CA SER A 93 -0.16 0.10 -23.91
C SER A 93 0.50 0.36 -22.56
N PHE A 94 0.35 -0.55 -21.60
CA PHE A 94 0.96 -0.47 -20.28
C PHE A 94 2.49 -0.52 -20.35
N ILE A 95 3.04 -1.45 -21.14
CA ILE A 95 4.49 -1.58 -21.37
C ILE A 95 5.06 -0.28 -21.94
N LYS A 96 4.37 0.31 -22.93
CA LYS A 96 4.84 1.53 -23.61
C LYS A 96 4.78 2.77 -22.72
N HIS A 97 3.71 2.92 -21.95
CA HIS A 97 3.38 4.19 -21.30
C HIS A 97 3.62 4.21 -19.79
N ARG A 98 3.59 3.05 -19.13
CA ARG A 98 3.63 2.98 -17.66
C ARG A 98 4.86 2.25 -17.13
N SER A 99 5.29 1.14 -17.74
CA SER A 99 6.43 0.35 -17.25
C SER A 99 7.73 1.14 -17.05
N PRO A 100 8.13 2.07 -17.95
CA PRO A 100 9.33 2.88 -17.76
C PRO A 100 9.28 3.75 -16.49
N THR A 101 8.10 4.24 -16.11
CA THR A 101 7.93 5.08 -14.92
C THR A 101 8.17 4.30 -13.62
N TYR A 102 7.72 3.04 -13.57
CA TYR A 102 8.01 2.15 -12.43
C TYR A 102 9.48 1.80 -12.36
N LEU A 103 10.07 1.46 -13.51
CA LEU A 103 11.48 1.06 -13.57
C LEU A 103 12.41 2.17 -13.08
N TYR A 104 12.17 3.42 -13.50
CA TYR A 104 12.92 4.58 -13.04
C TYR A 104 12.79 4.81 -11.53
N ARG A 105 11.57 4.71 -10.98
CA ARG A 105 11.36 4.86 -9.53
C ARG A 105 12.07 3.75 -8.75
N MET A 106 11.92 2.50 -9.19
CA MET A 106 12.51 1.35 -8.51
C MET A 106 14.04 1.39 -8.53
N SER A 107 14.67 1.94 -9.57
CA SER A 107 16.13 2.01 -9.68
C SER A 107 16.73 3.22 -8.97
N VAL A 108 16.18 4.43 -9.14
CA VAL A 108 16.83 5.64 -8.62
C VAL A 108 16.32 6.03 -7.23
N TRP A 109 15.01 5.89 -6.98
CA TRP A 109 14.40 6.37 -5.74
C TRP A 109 14.68 5.41 -4.58
N THR A 110 14.57 4.11 -4.81
CA THR A 110 14.78 3.08 -3.77
C THR A 110 16.18 3.16 -3.17
N ALA A 111 17.21 3.36 -4.01
CA ALA A 111 18.59 3.51 -3.55
C ALA A 111 18.75 4.66 -2.55
N ARG A 112 18.10 5.80 -2.84
CA ARG A 112 18.13 7.00 -2.00
C ARG A 112 17.39 6.82 -0.69
N GLU A 113 16.24 6.17 -0.69
CA GLU A 113 15.48 5.94 0.55
C GLU A 113 16.17 4.89 1.42
N LEU A 114 16.72 3.84 0.81
CA LEU A 114 17.48 2.81 1.52
C LEU A 114 18.74 3.39 2.20
N SER A 115 19.48 4.27 1.52
CA SER A 115 20.67 4.89 2.11
C SER A 115 20.33 5.78 3.30
N LYS A 116 19.25 6.58 3.20
CA LYS A 116 18.73 7.37 4.33
C LYS A 116 18.29 6.48 5.49
N TYR A 117 17.62 5.36 5.21
CA TYR A 117 17.18 4.44 6.24
C TYR A 117 18.37 3.79 6.97
N LEU A 118 19.32 3.20 6.23
CA LEU A 118 20.50 2.52 6.79
C LEU A 118 21.38 3.46 7.63
N LEU A 119 21.53 4.71 7.20
CA LEU A 119 22.35 5.70 7.91
C LEU A 119 21.56 6.51 8.93
N ARG A 120 20.30 6.14 9.20
CA ARG A 120 19.39 6.84 10.13
C ARG A 120 19.22 8.33 9.79
N GLY A 121 19.36 8.68 8.51
CA GLY A 121 19.01 9.98 7.95
C GLY A 121 17.50 10.20 7.85
N GLN A 122 16.75 9.10 7.78
CA GLN A 122 15.29 9.07 7.89
C GLN A 122 14.91 8.19 9.08
N THR A 123 14.24 8.79 10.06
CA THR A 123 13.62 8.06 11.17
C THR A 123 12.12 8.21 11.00
N THR A 124 11.41 7.09 10.99
CA THR A 124 9.95 7.12 11.04
C THR A 124 9.56 7.43 12.48
N GLY A 125 9.32 8.71 12.76
CA GLY A 125 8.83 9.12 14.06
C GLY A 125 7.48 8.49 14.39
N LEU A 126 7.17 8.42 15.68
CA LEU A 126 5.80 8.17 16.12
C LEU A 126 4.93 9.35 15.67
N ILE A 127 3.83 9.03 15.00
CA ILE A 127 2.82 10.01 14.59
C ILE A 127 2.30 10.78 15.82
N SER A 128 2.00 12.07 15.69
CA SER A 128 1.34 12.82 16.76
C SER A 128 -0.13 12.38 16.91
N GLU A 129 -0.76 12.66 18.04
CA GLU A 129 -2.17 12.39 18.27
C GLU A 129 -3.05 13.14 17.26
N GLN A 130 -2.72 14.40 16.98
CA GLN A 130 -3.40 15.22 16.00
C GLN A 130 -3.23 14.67 14.59
N ASP A 131 -2.01 14.29 14.20
CA ASP A 131 -1.75 13.71 12.88
C ASP A 131 -2.42 12.35 12.72
N LEU A 132 -2.54 11.56 13.80
CA LEU A 132 -3.26 10.29 13.78
C LEU A 132 -4.75 10.55 13.55
N CYS A 133 -5.37 11.46 14.29
CA CYS A 133 -6.78 11.82 14.07
C CYS A 133 -7.01 12.38 12.68
N TYR A 134 -6.14 13.27 12.20
CA TYR A 134 -6.18 13.80 10.84
C TYR A 134 -6.10 12.68 9.80
N SER A 135 -5.15 11.75 9.97
CA SER A 135 -5.01 10.60 9.08
C SER A 135 -6.28 9.75 9.07
N LEU A 136 -6.92 9.55 10.22
CA LEU A 136 -8.16 8.78 10.30
C LEU A 136 -9.34 9.49 9.60
N LEU A 137 -9.48 10.79 9.80
CA LEU A 137 -10.58 11.60 9.25
C LEU A 137 -10.42 11.96 7.77
N CYS A 138 -9.19 12.13 7.29
CA CYS A 138 -8.91 12.73 5.98
C CYS A 138 -8.27 11.75 4.98
N SER A 139 -8.21 10.46 5.29
CA SER A 139 -7.64 9.45 4.37
C SER A 139 -8.62 8.32 4.08
N VAL A 140 -8.11 7.25 3.48
CA VAL A 140 -8.85 6.01 3.23
C VAL A 140 -9.45 5.39 4.49
N PHE A 141 -9.10 5.81 5.71
CA PHE A 141 -9.73 5.26 6.92
C PHE A 141 -11.10 5.87 7.23
N ALA A 142 -11.41 7.04 6.67
CA ALA A 142 -12.62 7.78 7.00
C ALA A 142 -13.91 6.98 6.72
N HIS A 143 -13.91 6.14 5.69
CA HIS A 143 -15.05 5.27 5.35
C HIS A 143 -15.35 4.18 6.39
N SER A 144 -14.40 3.91 7.31
CA SER A 144 -14.53 2.91 8.38
C SER A 144 -14.79 3.56 9.75
N LEU A 145 -14.97 4.88 9.81
CA LEU A 145 -15.24 5.59 11.07
C LEU A 145 -16.72 5.52 11.43
N THR A 146 -16.97 5.22 12.71
CA THR A 146 -18.31 5.22 13.32
C THR A 146 -18.32 6.20 14.48
N TRP A 147 -19.43 6.91 14.69
CA TRP A 147 -19.60 7.77 15.86
C TRP A 147 -20.33 7.00 16.96
N GLU A 148 -19.68 6.83 18.10
CA GLU A 148 -20.23 6.13 19.27
C GLU A 148 -20.80 7.16 20.24
N LYS A 149 -22.14 7.22 20.30
CA LYS A 149 -22.87 8.26 21.06
C LYS A 149 -22.56 8.23 22.54
N ASP A 150 -22.53 7.04 23.15
CA ASP A 150 -22.37 6.89 24.61
C ASP A 150 -20.99 7.34 25.09
N SER A 151 -19.97 7.22 24.23
CA SER A 151 -18.59 7.62 24.54
C SER A 151 -18.23 9.00 23.98
N GLU A 152 -19.10 9.59 23.17
CA GLU A 152 -18.83 10.81 22.38
C GLU A 152 -17.49 10.77 21.61
N MET A 153 -17.20 9.62 21.00
CA MET A 153 -15.94 9.38 20.29
C MET A 153 -16.18 8.76 18.92
N TYR A 154 -15.31 9.09 17.97
CA TYR A 154 -15.16 8.32 16.76
C TYR A 154 -14.46 7.01 17.07
N ARG A 155 -14.96 5.91 16.53
CA ARG A 155 -14.35 4.59 16.56
C ARG A 155 -13.98 4.16 15.14
N MET A 156 -12.71 3.83 14.97
CA MET A 156 -12.22 3.04 13.84
C MET A 156 -11.97 1.61 14.30
N LYS A 157 -12.74 0.66 13.77
CA LYS A 157 -12.45 -0.76 13.93
C LYS A 157 -11.66 -1.26 12.72
N MET A 158 -10.49 -1.86 12.95
CA MET A 158 -9.70 -2.48 11.90
C MET A 158 -10.29 -3.87 11.57
N GLU A 159 -11.45 -3.88 10.92
CA GLU A 159 -12.16 -5.12 10.56
C GLU A 159 -11.27 -6.06 9.73
N GLY A 160 -11.37 -7.38 9.96
CA GLY A 160 -10.61 -8.40 9.21
C GLY A 160 -9.15 -8.58 9.67
N PHE A 161 -8.69 -7.81 10.67
CA PHE A 161 -7.36 -8.02 11.26
C PHE A 161 -7.21 -9.36 11.99
N ASP A 162 -8.31 -9.85 12.58
CA ASP A 162 -8.33 -11.09 13.35
C ASP A 162 -8.10 -12.33 12.48
N ASP A 163 -8.38 -12.22 11.17
CA ASP A 163 -8.23 -13.33 10.24
C ASP A 163 -6.83 -13.38 9.59
N PHE A 164 -5.91 -12.47 9.96
CA PHE A 164 -4.55 -12.44 9.40
C PHE A 164 -3.56 -13.36 10.10
N TYR A 165 -2.85 -14.17 9.31
CA TYR A 165 -1.72 -14.95 9.79
C TYR A 165 -0.44 -14.10 9.79
N LEU A 166 -0.09 -13.53 10.93
CA LEU A 166 1.21 -12.87 11.11
C LEU A 166 2.36 -13.90 11.04
N PHE A 167 3.54 -13.48 10.54
CA PHE A 167 4.74 -14.30 10.59
C PHE A 167 5.23 -14.45 12.04
N ARG A 168 5.88 -15.59 12.35
CA ARG A 168 6.47 -15.83 13.68
C ARG A 168 7.50 -14.73 13.98
N GLY A 169 7.32 -14.01 15.09
CA GLY A 169 8.18 -12.89 15.50
C GLY A 169 7.66 -11.50 15.12
N PHE A 170 6.60 -11.40 14.32
CA PHE A 170 5.86 -10.15 14.09
C PHE A 170 4.66 -10.11 15.02
N TYR A 171 4.58 -9.08 15.87
CA TYR A 171 3.44 -8.84 16.74
C TYR A 171 3.00 -7.38 16.62
N TRP A 172 1.77 -7.16 16.18
CA TRP A 172 1.09 -5.89 16.33
C TRP A 172 -0.39 -6.11 16.52
N ASP A 173 -0.94 -5.42 17.52
CA ASP A 173 -2.14 -5.93 18.16
C ASP A 173 -3.19 -4.86 18.46
N ALA A 174 -2.97 -3.62 18.03
CA ALA A 174 -4.02 -2.61 18.02
C ALA A 174 -5.11 -3.04 17.02
N ARG A 175 -6.36 -3.07 17.49
CA ARG A 175 -7.57 -3.45 16.74
C ARG A 175 -8.53 -2.30 16.55
N GLU A 176 -8.60 -1.40 17.52
CA GLU A 176 -9.47 -0.24 17.43
C GLU A 176 -8.74 1.04 17.83
N VAL A 177 -9.08 2.12 17.14
CA VAL A 177 -8.66 3.47 17.48
C VAL A 177 -9.90 4.30 17.75
N TRP A 178 -9.96 4.86 18.94
CA TRP A 178 -11.04 5.72 19.39
C TRP A 178 -10.50 7.11 19.63
N PHE A 179 -11.17 8.16 19.18
CA PHE A 179 -10.75 9.53 19.43
C PHE A 179 -11.94 10.49 19.57
N SER A 180 -11.80 11.50 20.44
CA SER A 180 -12.82 12.53 20.63
C SER A 180 -12.88 13.47 19.43
N LYS A 181 -14.00 14.19 19.28
CA LYS A 181 -14.23 15.13 18.17
C LYS A 181 -13.15 16.22 18.06
N ASP A 182 -12.62 16.67 19.19
CA ASP A 182 -11.56 17.67 19.32
C ASP A 182 -10.15 17.05 19.34
N CYS A 183 -10.02 15.73 19.20
CA CYS A 183 -8.76 14.98 19.18
C CYS A 183 -7.93 15.11 20.47
N THR A 184 -8.54 15.52 21.59
CA THR A 184 -7.85 15.67 22.89
C THR A 184 -7.80 14.38 23.69
N LYS A 185 -8.76 13.48 23.47
CA LYS A 185 -8.83 12.16 24.10
C LYS A 185 -8.72 11.08 23.04
N MET A 186 -7.96 10.04 23.35
CA MET A 186 -7.81 8.89 22.47
C MET A 186 -7.75 7.61 23.28
N LYS A 187 -8.21 6.50 22.70
CA LYS A 187 -8.09 5.17 23.26
C LYS A 187 -7.70 4.18 22.18
N LEU A 188 -6.75 3.31 22.49
CA LEU A 188 -6.32 2.21 21.65
C LEU A 188 -6.73 0.89 22.30
N VAL A 189 -7.46 0.06 21.57
CA VAL A 189 -7.95 -1.24 22.03
C VAL A 189 -7.16 -2.34 21.34
N PHE A 190 -6.66 -3.29 22.13
CA PHE A 190 -5.88 -4.45 21.70
C PHE A 190 -6.72 -5.73 21.72
N THR A 191 -6.18 -6.83 21.19
CA THR A 191 -6.83 -8.15 21.32
C THR A 191 -6.94 -8.53 22.80
N GLY A 192 -8.10 -9.09 23.19
CA GLY A 192 -8.39 -9.40 24.60
C GLY A 192 -8.78 -8.17 25.43
N ASP A 193 -9.29 -7.13 24.77
CA ASP A 193 -9.90 -5.94 25.37
C ASP A 193 -8.98 -5.12 26.30
N ARG A 194 -7.67 -5.23 26.12
CA ARG A 194 -6.72 -4.33 26.79
C ARG A 194 -6.81 -2.95 26.15
N GLU A 195 -7.02 -1.94 26.99
CA GLU A 195 -7.17 -0.54 26.56
C GLU A 195 -6.03 0.32 27.08
N ILE A 196 -5.50 1.20 26.23
CA ILE A 196 -4.54 2.25 26.63
C ILE A 196 -5.10 3.60 26.17
N SER A 197 -5.17 4.56 27.10
CA SER A 197 -5.82 5.85 26.88
C SER A 197 -4.85 7.03 26.90
N TRP A 198 -5.26 8.10 26.23
CA TRP A 198 -4.61 9.41 26.18
C TRP A 198 -5.60 10.49 26.61
N PRO A 199 -5.17 11.51 27.39
CA PRO A 199 -3.80 11.75 27.89
C PRO A 199 -3.37 10.78 29.00
N CYS A 200 -2.07 10.56 29.13
CA CYS A 200 -1.47 9.74 30.20
C CYS A 200 -0.11 10.33 30.64
N GLU A 201 0.37 9.93 31.82
CA GLU A 201 1.61 10.44 32.41
C GLU A 201 2.52 9.32 32.95
N GLY A 202 3.78 9.66 33.22
CA GLY A 202 4.74 8.75 33.86
C GLY A 202 5.00 7.47 33.06
N LYS A 203 4.91 6.31 33.73
CA LYS A 203 5.16 4.99 33.11
C LYS A 203 4.16 4.66 31.98
N GLN A 204 2.93 5.15 32.07
CA GLN A 204 1.89 4.93 31.04
C GLN A 204 2.23 5.62 29.72
N MET A 205 3.05 6.68 29.74
CA MET A 205 3.52 7.34 28.51
C MET A 205 4.35 6.40 27.62
N ALA A 206 5.15 5.51 28.22
CA ALA A 206 5.92 4.53 27.47
C ALA A 206 5.00 3.48 26.83
N GLU A 207 3.98 3.04 27.56
CA GLU A 207 2.95 2.13 27.05
C GLU A 207 2.13 2.77 25.93
N TRP A 208 1.74 4.03 26.08
CA TRP A 208 1.06 4.80 25.04
C TRP A 208 1.89 4.92 23.77
N LYS A 209 3.17 5.28 23.88
CA LYS A 209 4.08 5.36 22.73
C LYS A 209 4.21 4.02 22.01
N LEU A 210 4.33 2.93 22.76
CA LEU A 210 4.36 1.59 22.19
C LEU A 210 3.03 1.22 21.53
N ALA A 211 1.91 1.54 22.18
CA ALA A 211 0.58 1.27 21.66
C ALA A 211 0.32 2.03 20.36
N LYS A 212 0.72 3.31 20.31
CA LYS A 212 0.65 4.14 19.11
C LYS A 212 1.55 3.63 17.98
N LEU A 213 2.72 3.06 18.30
CA LEU A 213 3.55 2.38 17.31
C LEU A 213 2.80 1.20 16.67
N HIS A 214 2.15 0.37 17.50
CA HIS A 214 1.34 -0.74 17.00
C HIS A 214 0.20 -0.25 16.11
N ALA A 215 -0.55 0.77 16.55
CA ALA A 215 -1.62 1.36 15.75
C ALA A 215 -1.10 1.93 14.42
N GLN A 216 -0.02 2.70 14.43
CA GLN A 216 0.60 3.28 13.23
C GLN A 216 1.04 2.20 12.23
N VAL A 217 1.63 1.11 12.72
CA VAL A 217 2.02 -0.03 11.89
C VAL A 217 0.78 -0.75 11.34
N CYS A 218 -0.19 -1.09 12.18
CA CYS A 218 -1.44 -1.73 11.75
C CYS A 218 -2.15 -0.89 10.67
N LEU A 219 -2.31 0.41 10.89
CA LEU A 219 -2.94 1.33 9.92
C LEU A 219 -2.18 1.38 8.59
N THR A 220 -0.85 1.44 8.64
CA THR A 220 -0.01 1.44 7.42
C THR A 220 -0.22 0.20 6.57
N TYR A 221 -0.63 -0.92 7.16
CA TYR A 221 -0.98 -2.12 6.41
C TYR A 221 -2.48 -2.27 6.13
N TYR A 222 -3.37 -1.82 7.03
CA TYR A 222 -4.82 -1.80 6.81
C TYR A 222 -5.17 -0.94 5.59
N ALA A 223 -4.51 0.22 5.44
CA ALA A 223 -4.72 1.12 4.31
C ALA A 223 -4.53 0.42 2.95
N PRO A 224 -3.33 -0.09 2.59
CA PRO A 224 -3.13 -0.73 1.29
C PRO A 224 -3.77 -2.12 1.21
N GLY A 225 -3.87 -2.85 2.32
CA GLY A 225 -4.30 -4.24 2.35
C GLY A 225 -5.81 -4.42 2.30
N LEU A 226 -6.60 -3.55 2.94
CA LEU A 226 -8.05 -3.69 3.04
C LEU A 226 -8.77 -2.46 2.47
N SER A 227 -8.40 -1.26 2.92
CA SER A 227 -9.07 -0.04 2.49
C SER A 227 -8.83 0.25 1.03
N HIS A 228 -7.60 0.24 0.52
CA HIS A 228 -7.26 0.62 -0.85
C HIS A 228 -7.80 -0.35 -1.91
N ASN A 229 -8.37 -1.48 -1.48
CA ASN A 229 -8.93 -2.45 -2.40
C ASN A 229 -10.19 -1.94 -3.10
N HIS A 230 -11.04 -1.14 -2.45
CA HIS A 230 -12.28 -0.67 -3.08
C HIS A 230 -12.02 0.29 -4.25
N VAL A 231 -10.90 1.02 -4.25
CA VAL A 231 -10.55 1.95 -5.33
C VAL A 231 -9.88 1.25 -6.53
N HIS A 232 -9.48 -0.01 -6.38
CA HIS A 232 -8.89 -0.79 -7.47
C HIS A 232 -9.84 -1.88 -7.96
N PHE A 233 -10.44 -2.64 -7.03
CA PHE A 233 -11.15 -3.88 -7.31
C PHE A 233 -12.66 -3.68 -7.22
N VAL A 234 -13.42 -4.53 -7.91
CA VAL A 234 -14.88 -4.42 -8.14
C VAL A 234 -15.30 -3.36 -9.14
N PHE A 235 -15.61 -2.13 -8.69
CA PHE A 235 -16.33 -1.19 -9.53
C PHE A 235 -15.42 -0.65 -10.63
N PRO A 236 -14.20 -0.13 -10.33
CA PRO A 236 -13.29 0.31 -11.38
C PRO A 236 -12.88 -0.83 -12.32
N SER A 237 -12.57 -2.02 -11.77
CA SER A 237 -12.13 -3.17 -12.55
C SER A 237 -13.21 -3.67 -13.52
N SER A 238 -14.41 -3.93 -13.01
CA SER A 238 -15.53 -4.42 -13.81
C SER A 238 -16.02 -3.35 -14.78
N MET A 239 -16.12 -2.09 -14.33
CA MET A 239 -16.52 -0.96 -15.18
C MET A 239 -15.54 -0.76 -16.33
N THR A 240 -14.22 -0.91 -16.10
CA THR A 240 -13.21 -0.85 -17.16
C THR A 240 -13.52 -1.84 -18.27
N MET A 241 -13.75 -3.11 -17.92
CA MET A 241 -14.04 -4.16 -18.89
C MET A 241 -15.36 -3.94 -19.62
N VAL A 242 -16.41 -3.57 -18.89
CA VAL A 242 -17.74 -3.28 -19.46
C VAL A 242 -17.64 -2.11 -20.44
N ILE A 243 -16.99 -1.01 -20.07
CA ILE A 243 -16.79 0.13 -20.96
C ILE A 243 -16.07 -0.29 -22.24
N LYS A 244 -14.97 -1.05 -22.14
CA LYS A 244 -14.20 -1.50 -23.32
C LYS A 244 -14.97 -2.47 -24.21
N ARG A 245 -15.90 -3.24 -23.64
CA ARG A 245 -16.70 -4.22 -24.38
C ARG A 245 -17.89 -3.59 -25.08
N TYR A 246 -18.58 -2.65 -24.43
CA TYR A 246 -19.87 -2.15 -24.90
C TYR A 246 -19.79 -0.76 -25.56
N LEU A 247 -18.82 0.08 -25.20
CA LEU A 247 -18.68 1.40 -25.83
C LEU A 247 -17.73 1.34 -27.02
N LYS A 248 -18.16 1.93 -28.15
CA LYS A 248 -17.30 2.10 -29.33
C LYS A 248 -16.11 2.99 -28.98
N PRO A 249 -14.87 2.64 -29.35
CA PRO A 249 -13.69 3.47 -29.08
C PRO A 249 -13.74 4.89 -29.68
N THR A 250 -14.57 5.08 -30.70
CA THR A 250 -14.81 6.36 -31.37
C THR A 250 -15.84 7.25 -30.66
N SER A 251 -16.64 6.70 -29.75
CA SER A 251 -17.68 7.45 -29.04
C SER A 251 -17.07 8.49 -28.09
N PHE A 252 -17.79 9.61 -27.91
CA PHE A 252 -17.42 10.65 -26.96
C PHE A 252 -17.28 10.09 -25.53
N LEU A 253 -18.27 9.31 -25.08
CA LEU A 253 -18.29 8.74 -23.74
C LEU A 253 -17.09 7.83 -23.47
N PHE A 254 -16.70 6.98 -24.44
CA PHE A 254 -15.50 6.16 -24.29
C PHE A 254 -14.24 7.01 -24.16
N ARG A 255 -14.07 8.02 -25.04
CA ARG A 255 -12.89 8.89 -25.02
C ARG A 255 -12.80 9.72 -23.74
N PHE A 256 -13.94 10.18 -23.23
CA PHE A 256 -14.04 10.90 -21.96
C PHE A 256 -13.65 10.01 -20.78
N LEU A 257 -14.17 8.77 -20.73
CA LEU A 257 -13.92 7.85 -19.61
C LEU A 257 -12.53 7.20 -19.66
N LYS A 258 -11.93 7.04 -20.86
CA LYS A 258 -10.67 6.31 -21.07
C LYS A 258 -9.53 6.68 -20.12
N PRO A 259 -9.22 7.97 -19.87
CA PRO A 259 -8.14 8.33 -18.96
C PRO A 259 -8.35 7.83 -17.52
N PHE A 260 -9.61 7.67 -17.08
CA PHE A 260 -9.94 7.29 -15.70
C PHE A 260 -9.81 5.78 -15.43
N PHE A 261 -9.90 4.95 -16.47
CA PHE A 261 -9.82 3.50 -16.34
C PHE A 261 -8.58 2.88 -17.02
N GLN A 262 -7.74 3.70 -17.65
CA GLN A 262 -6.55 3.23 -18.34
C GLN A 262 -5.64 2.47 -17.37
N PHE A 263 -5.18 1.29 -17.77
CA PHE A 263 -4.31 0.41 -16.99
C PHE A 263 -4.92 -0.28 -15.77
N THR A 264 -6.17 0.03 -15.39
CA THR A 264 -6.85 -0.62 -14.25
C THR A 264 -6.83 -2.14 -14.40
N GLU A 265 -7.16 -2.65 -15.60
CA GLU A 265 -7.15 -4.10 -15.87
C GLU A 265 -5.79 -4.74 -15.61
N ARG A 266 -4.74 -4.09 -16.08
CA ARG A 266 -3.38 -4.62 -16.03
C ARG A 266 -2.82 -4.62 -14.61
N ILE A 267 -3.07 -3.53 -13.87
CA ILE A 267 -2.61 -3.37 -12.48
C ILE A 267 -3.32 -4.37 -11.58
N ASN A 268 -4.63 -4.54 -11.74
CA ASN A 268 -5.40 -5.48 -10.93
C ASN A 268 -5.01 -6.93 -11.23
N HIS A 269 -4.84 -7.28 -12.51
CA HIS A 269 -4.33 -8.59 -12.89
C HIS A 269 -2.93 -8.85 -12.32
N GLN A 270 -2.02 -7.86 -12.36
CA GLN A 270 -0.69 -7.97 -11.74
C GLN A 270 -0.80 -8.28 -10.25
N ALA A 271 -1.61 -7.50 -9.53
CA ALA A 271 -1.73 -7.62 -8.08
C ALA A 271 -2.29 -8.99 -7.66
N LEU A 272 -3.41 -9.41 -8.26
CA LEU A 272 -4.10 -10.64 -7.86
C LEU A 272 -3.40 -11.91 -8.36
N ASN A 273 -2.95 -11.92 -9.63
CA ASN A 273 -2.54 -13.17 -10.28
C ASN A 273 -1.02 -13.34 -10.37
N VAL A 274 -0.27 -12.25 -10.58
CA VAL A 274 1.18 -12.31 -10.78
C VAL A 274 1.94 -12.15 -9.46
N CYS A 275 1.66 -11.06 -8.74
CA CYS A 275 2.23 -10.80 -7.43
C CYS A 275 1.63 -11.71 -6.37
N LYS A 276 0.47 -12.31 -6.66
CA LYS A 276 -0.29 -13.13 -5.72
C LYS A 276 -0.45 -12.37 -4.40
N ALA A 277 -0.87 -11.11 -4.46
CA ALA A 277 -1.05 -10.25 -3.28
C ALA A 277 -1.99 -10.87 -2.22
N THR A 278 -2.76 -11.85 -2.66
CA THR A 278 -3.71 -12.65 -1.89
C THR A 278 -3.18 -14.02 -1.46
N ASN A 279 -1.93 -14.36 -1.73
CA ASN A 279 -1.33 -15.66 -1.44
C ASN A 279 -0.55 -15.61 -0.13
N ASN A 280 -1.17 -16.10 0.93
CA ASN A 280 -0.59 -16.22 2.27
C ASN A 280 0.32 -17.45 2.44
N LYS A 281 1.17 -17.74 1.45
CA LYS A 281 2.10 -18.87 1.55
C LYS A 281 3.32 -18.45 2.37
N ARG A 282 3.63 -19.26 3.38
CA ARG A 282 4.78 -19.08 4.28
C ARG A 282 6.01 -19.84 3.76
N SER A 283 6.45 -19.59 2.53
CA SER A 283 7.71 -20.23 2.10
C SER A 283 8.90 -19.64 2.87
N ILE A 284 9.94 -20.44 3.07
CA ILE A 284 11.19 -19.99 3.72
C ILE A 284 11.84 -18.87 2.91
N LEU A 285 11.71 -18.90 1.59
CA LEU A 285 12.22 -17.85 0.69
C LEU A 285 11.46 -16.53 0.87
N ASP A 286 10.13 -16.59 1.01
CA ASP A 286 9.29 -15.41 1.28
C ASP A 286 9.68 -14.72 2.60
N ARG A 287 10.01 -15.50 3.64
CA ARG A 287 10.45 -14.97 4.95
C ARG A 287 11.80 -14.28 4.96
N HIS A 288 12.70 -14.60 4.02
CA HIS A 288 14.10 -14.17 4.09
C HIS A 288 14.53 -13.23 2.97
N PHE A 289 13.85 -13.27 1.82
CA PHE A 289 14.25 -12.48 0.64
C PHE A 289 13.20 -11.47 0.20
N PHE A 290 11.95 -11.63 0.64
CA PHE A 290 10.87 -10.70 0.34
C PHE A 290 10.47 -9.93 1.59
N PHE A 291 11.29 -8.95 1.97
CA PHE A 291 11.06 -8.06 3.12
C PHE A 291 9.79 -7.22 3.03
N TRP A 292 9.18 -7.17 1.84
CA TRP A 292 7.94 -6.48 1.56
C TRP A 292 7.03 -7.39 0.74
N GLN A 293 6.29 -8.24 1.43
CA GLN A 293 5.03 -8.76 0.92
C GLN A 293 3.92 -8.03 1.68
N PRO A 294 2.83 -7.59 1.01
CA PRO A 294 1.67 -7.04 1.71
C PRO A 294 1.22 -8.01 2.81
N ILE A 295 0.62 -7.51 3.90
CA ILE A 295 0.04 -8.39 4.93
C ILE A 295 -0.78 -9.44 4.18
N PRO A 296 -0.55 -10.73 4.45
CA PRO A 296 -1.06 -11.74 3.58
C PRO A 296 -2.54 -11.95 3.87
N ILE A 297 -3.37 -11.22 3.14
CA ILE A 297 -4.80 -11.47 3.03
C ILE A 297 -4.92 -12.69 2.12
N THR A 298 -5.71 -13.69 2.49
CA THR A 298 -6.00 -14.79 1.53
C THR A 298 -6.86 -14.27 0.37
N VAL A 299 -6.87 -14.95 -0.77
CA VAL A 299 -7.77 -14.63 -1.89
C VAL A 299 -9.20 -14.56 -1.38
N GLU A 300 -9.59 -15.55 -0.58
CA GLU A 300 -10.92 -15.69 -0.03
C GLU A 300 -11.29 -14.51 0.87
N GLN A 301 -10.43 -14.11 1.80
CA GLN A 301 -10.67 -12.97 2.70
C GLN A 301 -10.72 -11.63 1.96
N PHE A 302 -9.82 -11.43 1.01
CA PHE A 302 -9.80 -10.23 0.20
C PHE A 302 -11.12 -10.10 -0.55
N VAL A 303 -11.55 -11.19 -1.20
CA VAL A 303 -12.78 -11.20 -1.98
C VAL A 303 -14.01 -11.15 -1.08
N GLU A 304 -13.99 -11.77 0.09
CA GLU A 304 -15.07 -11.67 1.08
C GLU A 304 -15.22 -10.26 1.64
N GLY A 305 -14.11 -9.59 2.00
CA GLY A 305 -14.11 -8.19 2.39
C GLY A 305 -14.67 -7.30 1.29
N VAL A 306 -14.27 -7.57 0.05
CA VAL A 306 -14.85 -6.94 -1.13
C VAL A 306 -16.37 -7.19 -1.24
N ALA A 307 -16.83 -8.44 -1.13
CA ALA A 307 -18.25 -8.79 -1.21
C ALA A 307 -19.08 -8.09 -0.15
N LYS A 308 -18.62 -8.16 1.10
CA LYS A 308 -19.27 -7.54 2.25
C LYS A 308 -19.41 -6.04 2.02
N LYS A 309 -18.35 -5.35 1.60
CA LYS A 309 -18.40 -3.90 1.35
C LYS A 309 -19.29 -3.55 0.15
N CYS A 310 -19.29 -4.33 -0.93
CA CYS A 310 -20.21 -4.13 -2.05
C CYS A 310 -21.67 -4.34 -1.65
N HIS A 311 -21.94 -5.39 -0.88
CA HIS A 311 -23.28 -5.63 -0.35
C HIS A 311 -23.74 -4.49 0.56
N GLN A 312 -22.87 -4.05 1.48
CA GLN A 312 -23.11 -2.89 2.34
C GLN A 312 -23.42 -1.63 1.52
N TYR A 313 -22.62 -1.35 0.50
CA TYR A 313 -22.75 -0.12 -0.28
C TYR A 313 -23.97 -0.10 -1.21
N TYR A 314 -24.23 -1.19 -1.93
CA TYR A 314 -25.27 -1.24 -2.98
C TYR A 314 -26.60 -1.82 -2.50
N HIS A 315 -26.62 -2.61 -1.43
CA HIS A 315 -27.81 -3.36 -1.01
C HIS A 315 -28.23 -3.08 0.44
N SER A 316 -27.38 -2.47 1.27
CA SER A 316 -27.68 -2.21 2.68
C SER A 316 -28.00 -0.74 3.00
N ASN A 317 -27.99 0.15 2.00
CA ASN A 317 -28.39 1.55 2.10
C ASN A 317 -29.70 1.84 1.34
N HIS A 318 -30.70 0.97 1.53
CA HIS A 318 -32.10 1.26 1.23
C HIS A 318 -32.96 0.91 2.44
#